data_AF-A0AAJ5VZZ8-F1
#
_entry.id   AF-A0AAJ5VZZ8-F1
#
_cell.length_a   1.000
_cell.length_b   1.000
_cell.length_c   1.000
_cell.angle_alpha   90.00
_cell.angle_beta   90.00
_cell.angle_gamma   90.00
#
_symmetry.space_group_name_H-M   'P 1'
#
loop_
_entity.id
_entity.type
_entity.pdbx_description
1 polymer ?
#
loop_
_entity_poly.entity_id
_entity_poly.type
_entity_poly.pdbx_seq_one_letter_code
_entity_poly.pdbx_strand_id
1 'polypeptide(L)'
;MTRRQLNRANVLWLIFTSSQVALAGLLVAFIAGSLLFVGGRVAPMQNEAWPQLWAWPVFTVPGWLPVALAVVGAAVVMPMSVLTPAAMAPRLLGAISQAFAAGGATVLFSGLFPAETGVMPMPSGDGLFLGLHWVAVPLSLFSIGVLVIALLAKGGEHERSRRTGGLLP
;
A
#
# COMPACT_ATOMS: atom_id res chain seq x y z
N MET A 1 18.33 20.08 -13.40
CA MET A 1 18.31 18.67 -12.92
C MET A 1 19.20 17.85 -13.85
N THR A 2 20.12 17.04 -13.34
CA THR A 2 21.03 16.25 -14.20
C THR A 2 20.35 14.98 -14.71
N ARG A 3 20.75 14.44 -15.88
CA ARG A 3 20.19 13.18 -16.44
C ARG A 3 20.24 12.01 -15.45
N ARG A 4 21.26 11.96 -14.59
CA ARG A 4 21.39 10.98 -13.51
C ARG A 4 20.33 11.16 -12.41
N GLN A 5 19.98 12.39 -12.04
CA GLN A 5 18.94 12.66 -11.04
C GLN A 5 17.54 12.26 -11.54
N LEU A 6 17.26 12.51 -12.82
CA LEU A 6 15.97 12.15 -13.42
C LEU A 6 15.79 10.62 -13.49
N ASN A 7 16.85 9.88 -13.84
CA ASN A 7 16.83 8.41 -13.83
C ASN A 7 16.61 7.85 -12.41
N ARG A 8 17.25 8.43 -11.38
CA ARG A 8 17.04 8.01 -9.99
C ARG A 8 15.61 8.25 -9.53
N ALA A 9 15.03 9.42 -9.84
CA ALA A 9 13.64 9.71 -9.51
C ALA A 9 12.69 8.70 -10.17
N ASN A 10 12.88 8.39 -11.46
CA ASN A 10 12.06 7.42 -12.17
C ASN A 10 12.15 6.01 -11.56
N VAL A 11 13.34 5.57 -11.14
CA VAL A 11 13.53 4.26 -10.49
C VAL A 11 12.80 4.22 -9.15
N LEU A 12 12.90 5.26 -8.32
CA LEU A 12 12.19 5.31 -7.03
C LEU A 12 10.67 5.30 -7.23
N TRP A 13 10.17 6.03 -8.23
CA TRP A 13 8.76 6.01 -8.63
C TRP A 13 8.31 4.61 -9.05
N LEU A 14 9.09 3.94 -9.89
CA LEU A 14 8.79 2.58 -10.32
C LEU A 14 8.74 1.61 -9.14
N ILE A 15 9.72 1.67 -8.23
CA ILE A 15 9.77 0.81 -7.04
C ILE A 15 8.53 1.07 -6.17
N PHE A 16 8.23 2.33 -5.86
CA PHE A 16 7.07 2.68 -5.05
C PHE A 16 5.76 2.22 -5.68
N THR A 17 5.52 2.55 -6.95
CA THR A 17 4.28 2.15 -7.63
C THR A 17 4.17 0.64 -7.74
N SER A 18 5.27 -0.06 -8.06
CA SER A 18 5.27 -1.52 -8.14
C SER A 18 4.94 -2.17 -6.79
N SER A 19 5.46 -1.65 -5.67
CA SER A 19 5.16 -2.19 -4.34
C SER A 19 3.70 -1.96 -3.93
N GLN A 20 3.15 -0.76 -4.19
CA GLN A 20 1.74 -0.47 -3.88
C GLN A 20 0.78 -1.29 -4.75
N VAL A 21 1.06 -1.41 -6.05
CA VAL A 21 0.25 -2.20 -6.98
C VAL A 21 0.35 -3.69 -6.66
N ALA A 22 1.54 -4.20 -6.30
CA ALA A 22 1.70 -5.58 -5.87
C ALA A 22 0.88 -5.87 -4.61
N LEU A 23 0.85 -4.95 -3.64
CA LEU A 23 0.09 -5.13 -2.41
C LEU A 23 -1.43 -5.15 -2.66
N ALA A 24 -1.94 -4.19 -3.44
CA ALA A 24 -3.35 -4.16 -3.81
C ALA A 24 -3.72 -5.36 -4.71
N GLY A 25 -2.86 -5.71 -5.66
CA GLY A 25 -3.03 -6.84 -6.56
C GLY A 25 -3.03 -8.19 -5.82
N LEU A 26 -2.22 -8.34 -4.78
CA LEU A 26 -2.22 -9.51 -3.92
C LEU A 26 -3.59 -9.72 -3.25
N LEU A 27 -4.21 -8.65 -2.76
CA LEU A 27 -5.56 -8.72 -2.20
C LEU A 27 -6.59 -9.11 -3.26
N VAL A 28 -6.55 -8.46 -4.42
CA VAL A 28 -7.48 -8.75 -5.53
C VAL A 28 -7.35 -10.20 -5.98
N ALA A 29 -6.13 -10.71 -6.13
CA ALA A 29 -5.85 -12.09 -6.49
C ALA A 29 -6.36 -13.06 -5.42
N PHE A 30 -6.16 -12.75 -4.14
CA PHE A 30 -6.66 -13.55 -3.03
C PHE A 30 -8.19 -13.62 -3.03
N ILE A 31 -8.89 -12.49 -3.15
CA ILE A 31 -10.35 -12.42 -3.18
C ILE A 31 -10.89 -13.14 -4.42
N ALA A 32 -10.36 -12.84 -5.60
CA ALA A 32 -10.79 -13.47 -6.84
C ALA A 32 -10.58 -14.99 -6.82
N GLY A 33 -9.43 -15.44 -6.32
CA GLY A 33 -9.14 -16.85 -6.15
C GLY A 33 -10.05 -17.54 -5.13
N SER A 34 -10.32 -16.88 -4.00
CA SER A 34 -11.26 -17.38 -2.98
C SER A 34 -12.68 -17.52 -3.52
N LEU A 35 -13.15 -16.54 -4.30
CA LEU A 35 -14.42 -16.62 -5.02
C LEU A 35 -14.43 -17.81 -5.98
N LEU A 36 -13.48 -17.87 -6.92
CA LEU A 36 -13.51 -18.87 -7.98
C LEU A 36 -13.37 -20.31 -7.47
N PHE A 37 -12.53 -20.54 -6.46
CA PHE A 37 -12.13 -21.90 -6.07
C PHE A 37 -12.71 -22.38 -4.74
N VAL A 38 -13.04 -21.46 -3.83
CA VAL A 38 -13.37 -21.79 -2.44
C VAL A 38 -14.78 -21.36 -2.04
N GLY A 39 -15.69 -21.21 -3.01
CA GLY A 39 -17.07 -20.85 -2.68
C GLY A 39 -17.23 -19.44 -2.11
N GLY A 40 -16.26 -18.55 -2.34
CA GLY A 40 -16.23 -17.21 -1.74
C GLY A 40 -15.80 -17.15 -0.27
N ARG A 41 -15.33 -18.27 0.29
CA ARG A 41 -14.85 -18.32 1.67
C ARG A 41 -13.48 -17.63 1.81
N VAL A 42 -13.47 -16.46 2.47
CA VAL A 42 -12.23 -15.70 2.76
C VAL A 42 -11.74 -15.87 4.20
N ALA A 43 -12.59 -16.40 5.09
CA ALA A 43 -12.26 -16.60 6.51
C ALA A 43 -12.66 -18.02 6.99
N PRO A 44 -11.98 -18.56 8.02
CA PRO A 44 -12.28 -19.90 8.53
C PRO A 44 -13.71 -20.05 9.06
N MET A 45 -14.30 -18.99 9.61
CA MET A 45 -15.66 -19.04 10.15
C MET A 45 -16.76 -18.73 9.13
N GLN A 46 -16.41 -18.50 7.87
CA GLN A 46 -17.37 -18.12 6.85
C GLN A 46 -17.91 -19.37 6.13
N ASN A 47 -19.24 -19.43 5.98
CA ASN A 47 -19.89 -20.44 5.16
C ASN A 47 -19.59 -20.22 3.67
N GLU A 48 -19.61 -21.31 2.93
CA GLU A 48 -19.50 -21.30 1.47
C GLU A 48 -20.79 -20.78 0.84
N ALA A 49 -20.67 -19.91 -0.15
CA ALA A 49 -21.81 -19.42 -0.91
C ALA A 49 -22.16 -20.34 -2.10
N TRP A 50 -21.20 -21.15 -2.58
CA TRP A 50 -21.38 -22.18 -3.60
C TRP A 50 -20.38 -23.32 -3.40
N PRO A 51 -20.58 -24.49 -4.04
CA PRO A 51 -19.71 -25.64 -3.86
C PRO A 51 -18.24 -25.32 -4.14
N GLN A 52 -17.36 -25.74 -3.23
CA GLN A 52 -15.91 -25.61 -3.38
C GLN A 52 -15.37 -26.52 -4.48
N LEU A 53 -14.42 -26.00 -5.27
CA LEU A 53 -13.61 -26.80 -6.19
C LEU A 53 -12.37 -27.35 -5.46
N TRP A 54 -11.84 -26.61 -4.48
CA TRP A 54 -10.70 -27.01 -3.66
C TRP A 54 -10.92 -26.68 -2.18
N ALA A 55 -10.28 -27.47 -1.32
CA ALA A 55 -10.31 -27.26 0.12
C ALA A 55 -9.63 -25.94 0.53
N TRP A 56 -10.24 -25.24 1.49
CA TRP A 56 -9.67 -24.04 2.07
C TRP A 56 -8.50 -24.35 3.02
N PRO A 57 -7.43 -23.52 3.07
CA PRO A 57 -7.15 -22.37 2.20
C PRO A 57 -6.41 -22.76 0.90
N VAL A 58 -6.90 -22.28 -0.25
CA VAL A 58 -6.22 -22.50 -1.55
C VAL A 58 -4.97 -21.63 -1.70
N PHE A 59 -4.99 -20.42 -1.15
CA PHE A 59 -3.88 -19.47 -1.20
C PHE A 59 -3.46 -19.09 0.21
N THR A 60 -2.26 -19.53 0.62
CA THR A 60 -1.64 -19.08 1.87
C THR A 60 -0.80 -17.85 1.57
N VAL A 61 -1.29 -16.67 1.98
CA VAL A 61 -0.51 -15.43 1.89
C VAL A 61 0.41 -15.36 3.11
N PRO A 62 1.75 -15.36 2.93
CA PRO A 62 2.64 -15.31 4.08
C PRO A 62 2.53 -13.98 4.84
N GLY A 63 2.53 -14.07 6.17
CA GLY A 63 2.60 -12.97 7.14
C GLY A 63 3.48 -11.79 6.72
N TRP A 64 4.70 -12.14 6.32
CA TRP A 64 5.79 -11.22 6.03
C TRP A 64 5.65 -10.50 4.69
N LEU A 65 4.89 -11.03 3.72
CA LEU A 65 4.87 -10.50 2.36
C LEU A 65 4.21 -9.11 2.28
N PRO A 66 3.00 -8.89 2.85
CA PRO A 66 2.41 -7.55 2.92
C PRO A 66 3.30 -6.56 3.68
N VAL A 67 3.98 -7.03 4.73
CA VAL A 67 4.89 -6.22 5.56
C VAL A 67 6.11 -5.78 4.76
N ALA A 68 6.75 -6.71 4.04
CA ALA A 68 7.90 -6.39 3.20
C ALA A 68 7.56 -5.36 2.13
N LEU A 69 6.41 -5.51 1.46
CA LEU A 69 5.92 -4.55 0.45
C LEU A 69 5.65 -3.16 1.06
N ALA A 70 5.03 -3.12 2.25
CA ALA A 70 4.79 -1.87 2.96
C ALA A 70 6.09 -1.18 3.42
N VAL A 71 7.07 -1.95 3.91
CA VAL A 71 8.40 -1.44 4.28
C VAL A 71 9.12 -0.83 3.08
N VAL A 72 9.12 -1.52 1.93
CA VAL A 72 9.73 -1.01 0.70
C VAL A 72 9.05 0.30 0.26
N GLY A 73 7.72 0.34 0.30
CA GLY A 73 6.96 1.56 0.01
C GLY A 73 7.34 2.72 0.92
N ALA A 74 7.36 2.48 2.24
CA ALA A 74 7.71 3.48 3.25
C ALA A 74 9.16 3.95 3.16
N ALA A 75 10.10 3.06 2.82
CA ALA A 75 11.52 3.42 2.67
C ALA A 75 11.77 4.33 1.46
N VAL A 76 11.00 4.14 0.38
CA VAL A 76 11.21 4.83 -0.90
C VAL A 76 10.36 6.10 -1.03
N VAL A 77 9.23 6.20 -0.33
CA VAL A 77 8.30 7.34 -0.46
C VAL A 77 8.93 8.68 -0.14
N MET A 78 9.77 8.76 0.90
CA MET A 78 10.45 10.01 1.29
C MET A 78 11.45 10.50 0.23
N PRO A 79 12.46 9.71 -0.19
CA PRO A 79 13.39 10.15 -1.23
C PRO A 79 12.69 10.38 -2.58
N MET A 80 11.65 9.61 -2.90
CA MET A 80 10.82 9.84 -4.09
C MET A 80 10.14 11.22 -4.05
N SER A 81 9.49 11.56 -2.94
CA SER A 81 8.82 12.85 -2.74
C SER A 81 9.79 14.03 -2.80
N VAL A 82 10.96 13.92 -2.19
CA VAL A 82 11.99 14.98 -2.20
C VAL A 82 12.51 15.25 -3.62
N LEU A 83 12.69 14.18 -4.42
CA LEU A 83 13.19 14.30 -5.79
C LEU A 83 12.11 14.69 -6.81
N THR A 84 10.85 14.77 -6.40
CA THR A 84 9.73 15.11 -7.29
C THR A 84 9.68 16.63 -7.51
N PRO A 85 9.78 17.12 -8.77
CA PRO A 85 9.66 18.54 -9.08
C PRO A 85 8.25 19.08 -8.82
N ALA A 86 8.11 20.37 -8.50
CA ALA A 86 6.82 21.01 -8.28
C ALA A 86 5.86 20.88 -9.49
N ALA A 87 6.39 20.94 -10.71
CA ALA A 87 5.62 20.73 -11.94
C ALA A 87 4.98 19.32 -12.05
N MET A 88 5.46 18.34 -11.27
CA MET A 88 4.92 16.99 -11.23
C MET A 88 4.00 16.75 -10.02
N ALA A 89 3.53 17.79 -9.33
CA ALA A 89 2.58 17.66 -8.23
C ALA A 89 1.35 16.77 -8.56
N PRO A 90 0.74 16.81 -9.77
CA PRO A 90 -0.35 15.91 -10.12
C PRO A 90 0.01 14.41 -10.05
N ARG A 91 1.27 14.04 -10.27
CA ARG A 91 1.72 12.64 -10.13
C ARG A 91 1.66 12.17 -8.68
N LEU A 92 1.93 13.05 -7.72
CA LEU A 92 1.81 12.73 -6.29
C LEU A 92 0.37 12.39 -5.90
N LEU A 93 -0.63 13.01 -6.54
CA LEU A 93 -2.03 12.64 -6.33
C LEU A 93 -2.32 11.20 -6.75
N GLY A 94 -1.76 10.75 -7.88
CA GLY A 94 -1.83 9.35 -8.30
C GLY A 94 -1.11 8.40 -7.34
N ALA A 95 0.02 8.81 -6.77
CA ALA A 95 0.70 8.03 -5.72
C ALA A 95 -0.14 7.91 -4.44
N ILE A 96 -0.88 8.97 -4.08
CA ILE A 96 -1.78 8.97 -2.92
C ILE A 96 -2.89 7.93 -3.13
N SER A 97 -3.54 7.89 -4.29
CA SER A 97 -4.60 6.90 -4.54
C SER A 97 -4.06 5.46 -4.50
N GLN A 98 -2.85 5.23 -5.02
CA GLN A 98 -2.16 3.94 -4.92
C GLN A 98 -1.86 3.58 -3.45
N ALA A 99 -1.36 4.53 -2.66
CA ALA A 99 -1.07 4.32 -1.24
C ALA A 99 -2.34 4.05 -0.43
N PHE A 100 -3.47 4.68 -0.77
CA PHE A 100 -4.77 4.39 -0.17
C PHE A 100 -5.27 2.99 -0.52
N ALA A 101 -5.19 2.58 -1.79
CA ALA A 101 -5.58 1.24 -2.20
C ALA A 101 -4.75 0.16 -1.49
N ALA A 102 -3.43 0.37 -1.40
CA ALA A 102 -2.50 -0.48 -0.69
C ALA A 102 -2.78 -0.50 0.83
N GLY A 103 -3.01 0.67 1.44
CA GLY A 103 -3.38 0.77 2.86
C GLY A 103 -4.69 0.06 3.18
N GLY A 104 -5.71 0.21 2.33
CA GLY A 104 -6.96 -0.54 2.43
C GLY A 104 -6.74 -2.04 2.32
N ALA A 105 -5.87 -2.47 1.39
CA ALA A 105 -5.51 -3.87 1.26
C ALA A 105 -4.86 -4.43 2.53
N THR A 106 -3.94 -3.67 3.14
CA THR A 106 -3.30 -4.03 4.40
C THR A 106 -4.30 -4.19 5.54
N VAL A 107 -5.25 -3.26 5.67
CA VAL A 107 -6.30 -3.31 6.71
C VAL A 107 -7.17 -4.55 6.53
N LEU A 108 -7.57 -4.84 5.28
CA LEU A 108 -8.37 -6.03 4.98
C LEU A 108 -7.59 -7.33 5.26
N PHE A 109 -6.32 -7.43 4.85
CA PHE A 109 -5.47 -8.57 5.22
C PHE A 109 -5.34 -8.74 6.73
N SER A 110 -5.20 -7.63 7.46
CA SER A 110 -5.06 -7.64 8.91
C SER A 110 -6.33 -8.10 9.64
N GLY A 111 -7.51 -7.85 9.05
CA GLY A 111 -8.80 -8.33 9.58
C GLY A 111 -9.15 -9.76 9.17
N LEU A 112 -8.73 -10.19 7.98
CA LEU A 112 -9.06 -11.53 7.45
C LEU A 112 -8.18 -12.65 8.04
N PHE A 113 -6.99 -12.31 8.54
CA PHE A 113 -6.02 -13.28 9.04
C PHE A 113 -5.60 -13.00 10.51
N PRO A 114 -6.49 -13.25 11.49
CA PRO A 114 -6.09 -13.29 12.89
C PRO A 114 -5.07 -14.43 13.12
N ALA A 115 -4.07 -14.20 13.95
CA ALA A 115 -2.99 -15.17 14.18
C ALA A 115 -2.88 -15.53 15.66
N GLU A 116 -2.71 -16.82 15.95
CA GLU A 116 -2.43 -17.30 17.31
C GLU A 116 -1.05 -16.82 17.84
N THR A 117 -0.14 -16.40 16.95
CA THR A 117 1.24 -15.96 17.25
C THR A 117 1.56 -14.58 16.64
N GLY A 118 0.66 -13.61 16.86
CA GLY A 118 0.83 -12.23 16.43
C GLY A 118 1.80 -11.39 17.27
N VAL A 119 2.07 -10.16 16.81
CA VAL A 119 3.05 -9.22 17.40
C VAL A 119 2.41 -8.17 18.31
N MET A 120 1.09 -7.99 18.25
CA MET A 120 0.35 -7.09 19.16
C MET A 120 -0.80 -7.83 19.83
N PRO A 121 -1.07 -7.63 21.13
CA PRO A 121 -2.22 -8.25 21.81
C PRO A 121 -3.53 -7.64 21.31
N MET A 122 -4.56 -8.48 21.09
CA MET A 122 -5.90 -8.00 20.75
C MET A 122 -6.56 -7.37 22.00
N PRO A 123 -7.26 -6.22 21.88
CA PRO A 123 -7.89 -5.56 23.04
C PRO A 123 -9.04 -6.37 23.69
N SER A 124 -9.66 -7.28 22.94
CA SER A 124 -10.64 -8.26 23.44
C SER A 124 -9.86 -9.44 24.03
N GLY A 125 -9.87 -9.55 25.35
CA GLY A 125 -8.92 -10.32 26.17
C GLY A 125 -8.94 -11.85 26.07
N ASP A 126 -9.10 -12.44 24.89
CA ASP A 126 -9.16 -13.89 24.68
C ASP A 126 -7.81 -14.51 24.29
N GLY A 127 -6.68 -13.83 24.58
CA GLY A 127 -5.34 -14.34 24.26
C GLY A 127 -5.00 -14.41 22.77
N LEU A 128 -5.83 -13.80 21.91
CA LEU A 128 -5.58 -13.65 20.48
C LEU A 128 -4.60 -12.50 20.23
N PHE A 129 -3.72 -12.69 19.26
CA PHE A 129 -2.75 -11.68 18.85
C PHE A 129 -3.04 -11.20 17.42
N LEU A 130 -2.80 -9.91 17.20
CA LEU A 130 -2.79 -9.27 15.90
C LEU A 130 -1.54 -9.73 15.14
N GLY A 131 -1.76 -10.42 14.01
CA GLY A 131 -0.68 -10.94 13.16
C GLY A 131 0.28 -9.87 12.65
N LEU A 132 1.45 -10.30 12.13
CA LEU A 132 2.51 -9.41 11.61
C LEU A 132 2.01 -8.36 10.61
N HIS A 133 0.92 -8.66 9.89
CA HIS A 133 0.24 -7.78 8.95
C HIS A 133 -0.16 -6.42 9.53
N TRP A 134 -0.42 -6.34 10.85
CA TRP A 134 -0.74 -5.08 11.51
C TRP A 134 0.40 -4.06 11.50
N VAL A 135 1.65 -4.51 11.34
CA VAL A 135 2.82 -3.63 11.17
C VAL A 135 2.77 -2.88 9.84
N ALA A 136 2.13 -3.45 8.81
CA ALA A 136 2.02 -2.77 7.53
C ALA A 136 1.05 -1.57 7.57
N VAL A 137 0.08 -1.55 8.49
CA VAL A 137 -0.89 -0.44 8.62
C VAL A 137 -0.21 0.89 8.94
N PRO A 138 0.60 1.04 10.01
CA PRO A 138 1.29 2.29 10.29
C PRO A 138 2.30 2.67 9.19
N LEU A 139 2.89 1.71 8.49
CA LEU A 139 3.79 1.98 7.35
C LEU A 139 3.03 2.56 6.14
N SER A 140 1.83 2.05 5.85
CA SER A 140 0.95 2.62 4.83
C SER A 140 0.49 4.02 5.20
N LEU A 141 0.09 4.24 6.46
CA LEU A 141 -0.29 5.58 6.96
C LEU A 141 0.87 6.58 6.88
N PHE A 142 2.08 6.15 7.26
CA PHE A 142 3.29 6.95 7.09
C PHE A 142 3.49 7.38 5.64
N SER A 143 3.36 6.44 4.69
CA SER A 143 3.51 6.72 3.26
C SER A 143 2.47 7.73 2.76
N ILE A 144 1.21 7.58 3.16
CA ILE A 144 0.15 8.53 2.84
C ILE A 144 0.47 9.91 3.41
N GLY A 145 0.88 9.99 4.68
CA GLY A 145 1.26 11.24 5.34
C GLY A 145 2.39 11.98 4.62
N VAL A 146 3.45 11.26 4.26
CA VAL A 146 4.58 11.82 3.49
C VAL A 146 4.12 12.35 2.14
N LEU A 147 3.27 11.61 1.42
CA LEU A 147 2.75 12.03 0.11
C LEU A 147 1.85 13.26 0.21
N VAL A 148 0.99 13.34 1.23
CA VAL A 148 0.13 14.50 1.47
C VAL A 148 0.98 15.74 1.77
N ILE A 149 1.97 15.62 2.66
CA ILE A 149 2.89 16.72 2.97
C ILE A 149 3.65 17.17 1.72
N ALA A 150 4.16 16.22 0.93
CA ALA A 150 4.86 16.51 -0.31
C ALA A 150 3.96 17.20 -1.35
N LEU A 151 2.72 16.73 -1.51
CA LEU A 151 1.75 17.33 -2.43
C LEU A 151 1.43 18.78 -2.03
N LEU A 152 1.21 19.04 -0.74
CA LEU A 152 0.94 20.40 -0.24
C LEU A 152 2.15 21.33 -0.45
N ALA A 153 3.36 20.86 -0.12
CA ALA A 153 4.58 21.62 -0.32
C ALA A 153 4.81 21.95 -1.81
N LYS A 154 4.69 20.94 -2.69
CA LYS A 154 4.94 21.07 -4.13
C LYS A 154 3.82 21.81 -4.86
N GLY A 155 2.57 21.67 -4.42
CA GLY A 155 1.45 22.45 -4.92
C GLY A 155 1.61 23.94 -4.64
N GLY A 156 2.06 24.29 -3.43
CA GLY A 156 2.37 25.68 -3.06
C GLY A 156 3.52 26.27 -3.88
N GLU A 157 4.59 25.50 -4.12
CA GLU A 157 5.69 25.90 -5.02
C GLU A 157 5.19 26.13 -6.45
N HIS A 158 4.38 25.21 -6.99
CA HIS A 158 3.87 25.29 -8.36
C HIS A 158 2.99 26.53 -8.59
N GLU A 159 2.07 26.81 -7.66
CA GLU A 159 1.20 27.98 -7.73
C GLU A 159 1.98 29.29 -7.59
N ARG A 160 3.02 29.33 -6.73
CA ARG A 160 3.92 30.48 -6.63
C ARG A 160 4.65 30.75 -7.95
N SER A 161 5.24 29.72 -8.56
CA SER A 161 5.94 29.84 -9.84
C SER A 161 5.03 30.28 -10.98
N ARG A 162 3.75 29.87 -10.95
CA ARG A 162 2.73 30.32 -11.92
C ARG A 162 2.40 31.80 -11.74
N ARG A 163 2.27 32.29 -10.50
CA ARG A 163 1.96 33.69 -10.20
C ARG A 163 3.12 34.65 -10.46
N THR A 164 4.37 34.23 -10.27
CA THR A 164 5.54 35.08 -10.49
C THR A 164 6.03 35.11 -11.95
N GLY A 165 5.29 34.50 -12.88
CA GLY A 165 5.67 34.45 -14.30
C GLY A 165 6.95 33.66 -14.58
N GLY A 166 7.42 32.85 -13.62
CA GLY A 166 8.70 32.12 -13.71
C GLY A 166 8.64 30.84 -14.54
N LEU A 167 7.47 30.47 -15.05
CA LEU A 167 7.29 29.40 -16.02
C LEU A 167 7.35 30.01 -17.42
N LEU A 168 8.56 30.29 -17.90
CA LEU A 168 8.76 30.40 -19.34
C LEU A 168 8.56 28.99 -19.94
N PRO A 169 7.88 28.90 -21.09
CA PRO A 169 7.51 27.63 -21.74
C PRO A 169 8.71 26.74 -22.08
#